data_AF-A0A1I7ZTD8-F1
#
_entry.id   AF-A0A1I7ZTD8-F1
#
_cell.length_a   1.000
_cell.length_b   1.000
_cell.length_c   1.000
_cell.angle_alpha   90.00
_cell.angle_beta   90.00
_cell.angle_gamma   90.00
#
_symmetry.space_group_name_H-M   'P 1'
#
loop_
_entity.id
_entity.type
_entity.pdbx_description
1 polymer ?
#
loop_
_entity_poly.entity_id
_entity_poly.type
_entity_poly.pdbx_seq_one_letter_code
_entity_poly.pdbx_strand_id
1 'polypeptide(L)'
;MKSLFNITAKKILTEKLSIDTDLLPKSALTNYEKYAKILTFRKRFSTLPAIPDECFVFDQHLRIDVTRTFKTADKIMDPVDIFLSHVELGNLGGIKPAWSRLNNQQKARVYECGDRITRFLARSYENDVIVTAVQVFALYHEAKMKNLNISYLLFTRCSLELQRLIIIDEFCNTLSSENNRWDANCRHLSRILERKDFQIEFDQIDEVTASCLKGVLRSNYSRIWMLPEKCRIREIEEWFSLDKFS
;
A
#
# COMPACT_ATOMS: atom_id res chain seq x y z
N MET A 1 2.46 -28.32 21.17
CA MET A 1 2.35 -29.49 20.27
C MET A 1 1.67 -29.06 18.98
N LYS A 2 2.27 -29.30 17.81
CA LYS A 2 1.61 -29.06 16.51
C LYS A 2 0.55 -30.14 16.32
N SER A 3 -0.70 -29.75 16.09
CA SER A 3 -1.80 -30.70 15.85
C SER A 3 -1.53 -31.54 14.59
N LEU A 4 -1.83 -32.84 14.63
CA LEU A 4 -1.74 -33.73 13.47
C LEU A 4 -2.49 -33.15 12.27
N PHE A 5 -3.65 -32.52 12.50
CA PHE A 5 -4.41 -31.86 11.44
C PHE A 5 -3.63 -30.74 10.73
N ASN A 6 -2.81 -29.97 11.45
CA ASN A 6 -1.98 -28.92 10.84
C ASN A 6 -0.86 -29.53 9.99
N ILE A 7 -0.24 -30.62 10.45
CA ILE A 7 0.81 -31.32 9.73
C ILE A 7 0.25 -31.93 8.44
N THR A 8 -0.90 -32.59 8.53
CA THR A 8 -1.59 -33.21 7.39
C THR A 8 -2.05 -32.15 6.38
N ALA A 9 -2.69 -31.06 6.84
CA ALA A 9 -3.10 -29.95 5.97
C ALA A 9 -1.90 -29.35 5.22
N LYS A 10 -0.79 -29.13 5.93
CA LYS A 10 0.46 -28.66 5.34
C LYS A 10 0.93 -29.59 4.23
N LYS A 11 1.05 -30.88 4.55
CA LYS A 11 1.54 -31.89 3.61
C LYS A 11 0.69 -31.96 2.34
N ILE A 12 -0.64 -32.04 2.49
CA ILE A 12 -1.59 -32.08 1.36
C ILE A 12 -1.37 -30.90 0.42
N LEU A 13 -1.30 -29.68 0.98
CA LEU A 13 -1.18 -28.46 0.18
C LEU A 13 0.21 -28.28 -0.43
N THR A 14 1.28 -28.62 0.28
CA THR A 14 2.64 -28.49 -0.24
C THR A 14 2.94 -29.53 -1.31
N GLU A 15 2.41 -30.75 -1.16
CA GLU A 15 2.60 -31.85 -2.12
C GLU A 15 1.52 -31.88 -3.22
N LYS A 16 0.54 -30.95 -3.17
CA LYS A 16 -0.59 -30.85 -4.11
C LYS A 16 -1.39 -32.16 -4.23
N LEU A 17 -1.61 -32.83 -3.10
CA LEU A 17 -2.40 -34.06 -3.07
C LEU A 17 -3.88 -33.75 -3.33
N SER A 18 -4.53 -34.56 -4.17
CA SER A 18 -5.97 -34.46 -4.40
C SER A 18 -6.71 -34.93 -3.17
N ILE A 19 -7.63 -34.11 -2.67
CA ILE A 19 -8.52 -34.45 -1.57
C ILE A 19 -9.93 -34.00 -1.89
N ASP A 20 -10.91 -34.78 -1.43
CA ASP A 20 -12.29 -34.35 -1.39
C ASP A 20 -12.51 -33.58 -0.08
N THR A 21 -12.62 -32.24 -0.19
CA THR A 21 -12.80 -31.37 0.97
C THR A 21 -14.16 -31.54 1.63
N ASP A 22 -15.17 -32.04 0.91
CA ASP A 22 -16.53 -32.20 1.41
C ASP A 22 -16.64 -33.39 2.37
N LEU A 23 -15.68 -34.32 2.31
CA LEU A 23 -15.58 -35.47 3.21
C LEU A 23 -14.76 -35.19 4.47
N LEU A 24 -14.15 -34.01 4.59
CA LEU A 24 -13.32 -33.69 5.74
C LEU A 24 -14.18 -33.31 6.96
N PRO A 25 -13.83 -33.82 8.17
CA PRO A 25 -14.39 -33.27 9.41
C PRO A 25 -14.13 -31.77 9.49
N LYS A 26 -15.09 -31.01 10.04
CA LYS A 26 -15.04 -29.53 10.12
C LYS A 26 -13.72 -28.98 10.67
N SER A 27 -13.13 -29.64 11.66
CA SER A 27 -11.84 -29.25 12.24
C SER A 27 -10.66 -29.44 11.28
N ALA A 28 -10.66 -30.52 10.49
CA ALA A 28 -9.66 -30.78 9.47
C ALA A 28 -9.79 -29.78 8.30
N LEU A 29 -11.02 -29.54 7.83
CA LEU A 29 -11.31 -28.55 6.79
C LEU A 29 -10.84 -27.15 7.22
N THR A 30 -11.15 -26.73 8.44
CA THR A 30 -10.71 -25.43 8.98
C THR A 30 -9.18 -25.30 8.97
N ASN A 31 -8.44 -26.35 9.34
CA ASN A 31 -6.97 -26.30 9.35
C ASN A 31 -6.39 -26.30 7.93
N TYR A 32 -7.02 -27.02 7.00
CA TYR A 32 -6.69 -26.98 5.58
C TYR A 32 -6.85 -25.56 5.02
N GLU A 33 -7.99 -24.92 5.24
CA GLU A 33 -8.26 -23.55 4.79
C GLU A 33 -7.26 -22.54 5.38
N LYS A 34 -7.00 -22.62 6.69
CA LYS A 34 -5.99 -21.78 7.36
C LYS A 34 -4.62 -21.94 6.69
N TYR A 35 -4.19 -23.17 6.44
CA TYR A 35 -2.89 -23.40 5.83
C TYR A 35 -2.83 -22.92 4.38
N ALA A 36 -3.91 -23.08 3.61
CA ALA A 36 -4.02 -22.52 2.26
C ALA A 36 -3.87 -21.00 2.26
N LYS A 37 -4.44 -20.30 3.25
CA LYS A 37 -4.25 -18.85 3.43
C LYS A 37 -2.80 -18.49 3.77
N ILE A 38 -2.12 -19.26 4.63
CA ILE A 38 -0.69 -19.06 4.93
C ILE A 38 0.16 -19.17 3.66
N LEU A 39 -0.07 -20.21 2.85
CA LEU A 39 0.65 -20.40 1.59
C LEU A 39 0.38 -19.26 0.61
N THR A 40 -0.87 -18.82 0.51
CA THR A 40 -1.25 -17.68 -0.34
C THR A 40 -0.54 -16.41 0.12
N PHE A 41 -0.47 -16.17 1.42
CA PHE A 41 0.27 -15.04 2.00
C PHE A 41 1.76 -15.11 1.66
N ARG A 42 2.41 -16.26 1.88
CA ARG A 42 3.83 -16.46 1.55
C ARG A 42 4.13 -16.28 0.07
N LYS A 43 3.24 -16.77 -0.80
CA LYS A 43 3.38 -16.59 -2.25
C LYS A 43 3.28 -15.12 -2.64
N ARG A 44 2.38 -14.36 -2.00
CA ARG A 44 2.22 -12.93 -2.26
C ARG A 44 3.43 -12.11 -1.79
N PHE A 45 4.05 -12.50 -0.68
CA PHE A 45 5.18 -11.80 -0.06
C PHE A 45 6.44 -12.69 -0.03
N SER A 46 6.82 -13.24 -1.18
CA SER A 46 7.90 -14.22 -1.29
C SER A 46 9.29 -13.65 -1.04
N THR A 47 9.43 -12.33 -1.09
CA THR A 47 10.67 -11.60 -0.81
C THR A 47 10.87 -11.36 0.69
N LEU A 48 9.82 -11.52 1.50
CA LEU A 48 9.92 -11.40 2.95
C LEU A 48 10.42 -12.71 3.59
N PRO A 49 11.15 -12.60 4.70
CA PRO A 49 11.43 -13.74 5.58
C PRO A 49 10.13 -14.46 5.98
N ALA A 50 10.16 -15.78 5.95
CA ALA A 50 8.97 -16.59 6.21
C ALA A 50 8.53 -16.46 7.68
N ILE A 51 7.34 -15.90 7.89
CA ILE A 51 6.69 -15.91 9.22
C ILE A 51 6.42 -17.37 9.62
N PRO A 52 6.83 -17.83 10.81
CA PRO A 52 6.55 -19.18 11.29
C PRO A 52 5.05 -19.50 11.30
N ASP A 53 4.68 -20.75 10.96
CA ASP A 53 3.28 -21.18 10.84
C ASP A 53 2.48 -20.88 12.14
N GLU A 54 3.12 -21.08 13.29
CA GLU A 54 2.57 -20.83 14.63
C GLU A 54 2.28 -19.36 14.98
N CYS A 55 2.82 -18.40 14.22
CA CYS A 55 2.54 -16.98 14.44
C CYS A 55 1.22 -16.53 13.82
N PHE A 56 0.72 -17.23 12.80
CA PHE A 56 -0.50 -16.82 12.09
C PHE A 56 -1.72 -16.94 12.97
N VAL A 57 -2.35 -15.80 13.23
CA VAL A 57 -3.61 -15.70 13.97
C VAL A 57 -4.74 -15.46 12.97
N PHE A 58 -5.85 -16.17 13.15
CA PHE A 58 -7.03 -16.08 12.29
C PHE A 58 -8.22 -15.53 13.07
N ASP A 59 -9.03 -14.70 12.40
CA ASP A 59 -10.31 -14.26 12.93
C ASP A 59 -11.40 -15.35 12.79
N GLN A 60 -12.62 -15.03 13.24
CA GLN A 60 -13.78 -15.92 13.15
C GLN A 60 -14.19 -16.28 11.71
N HIS A 61 -13.72 -15.51 10.72
CA HIS A 61 -13.97 -15.71 9.29
C HIS A 61 -12.75 -16.28 8.57
N LEU A 62 -11.78 -16.83 9.30
CA LEU A 62 -10.54 -17.42 8.77
C LEU A 62 -9.69 -16.45 7.94
N ARG A 63 -9.81 -15.15 8.20
CA ARG A 63 -8.91 -14.12 7.66
C ARG A 63 -7.71 -14.01 8.57
N ILE A 64 -6.54 -13.77 7.98
CA ILE A 64 -5.31 -13.54 8.74
C ILE A 64 -5.47 -12.21 9.48
N ASP A 65 -5.43 -12.26 10.82
CA ASP A 65 -5.32 -11.08 11.66
C ASP A 65 -3.86 -10.64 11.65
N VAL A 66 -3.55 -9.70 10.76
CA VAL A 66 -2.20 -9.18 10.53
C VAL A 66 -1.63 -8.61 11.83
N THR A 67 -2.40 -7.81 12.57
CA THR A 67 -1.95 -7.17 13.81
C THR A 67 -1.55 -8.19 14.87
N ARG A 68 -2.39 -9.20 15.12
CA ARG A 68 -2.08 -10.25 16.10
C ARG A 68 -0.99 -11.20 15.61
N THR A 69 -0.92 -11.44 14.30
CA THR A 69 0.15 -12.25 13.70
C THR A 69 1.51 -11.61 13.95
N PHE A 70 1.65 -10.30 13.69
CA PHE A 70 2.90 -9.58 13.97
C PHE A 70 3.24 -9.52 15.44
N LYS A 71 2.25 -9.32 16.32
CA LYS A 71 2.49 -9.35 17.78
C LYS A 71 3.08 -10.68 18.26
N THR A 72 2.72 -11.79 17.61
CA THR A 72 3.30 -13.11 17.92
C THR A 72 4.67 -13.29 17.27
N ALA A 73 4.81 -12.89 16.00
CA ALA A 73 6.05 -12.96 15.24
C ALA A 73 7.19 -12.14 15.87
N ASP A 74 6.85 -10.97 16.43
CA ASP A 74 7.77 -10.05 17.09
C ASP A 74 8.55 -10.66 18.26
N LYS A 75 8.06 -11.77 18.83
CA LYS A 75 8.71 -12.48 19.93
C LYS A 75 9.78 -13.46 19.49
N ILE A 76 9.80 -13.85 18.22
CA ILE A 76 10.62 -14.97 17.74
C ILE A 76 11.39 -14.68 16.45
N MET A 77 10.94 -13.70 15.66
CA MET A 77 11.62 -13.31 14.43
C MET A 77 12.66 -12.23 14.71
N ASP A 78 13.63 -12.08 13.79
CA ASP A 78 14.57 -10.98 13.82
C ASP A 78 13.80 -9.63 13.77
N PRO A 79 14.10 -8.66 14.65
CA PRO A 79 13.47 -7.35 14.64
C PRO A 79 13.56 -6.61 13.28
N VAL A 80 14.63 -6.84 12.51
CA VAL A 80 14.78 -6.31 11.15
C VAL A 80 13.70 -6.88 10.22
N ASP A 81 13.48 -8.19 10.28
CA ASP A 81 12.49 -8.88 9.44
C ASP A 81 11.06 -8.42 9.78
N ILE A 82 10.79 -8.16 11.06
CA ILE A 82 9.53 -7.59 11.53
C ILE A 82 9.33 -6.19 10.98
N PHE A 83 10.35 -5.32 11.04
CA PHE A 83 10.29 -3.98 10.46
C PHE A 83 10.00 -4.03 8.95
N LEU A 84 10.74 -4.84 8.19
CA LEU A 84 10.54 -5.02 6.75
C LEU A 84 9.11 -5.50 6.43
N SER A 85 8.60 -6.44 7.23
CA SER A 85 7.24 -6.94 7.07
C SER A 85 6.17 -5.87 7.32
N HIS A 86 6.37 -5.00 8.31
CA HIS A 86 5.46 -3.87 8.55
C HIS A 86 5.43 -2.89 7.37
N VAL A 87 6.57 -2.62 6.74
CA VAL A 87 6.67 -1.75 5.56
C VAL A 87 5.97 -2.39 4.36
N GLU A 88 6.31 -3.63 4.03
CA GLU A 88 5.74 -4.35 2.88
C GLU A 88 4.21 -4.47 2.96
N LEU A 89 3.70 -4.72 4.17
CA LEU A 89 2.26 -4.86 4.42
C LEU A 89 1.54 -3.53 4.63
N GLY A 90 2.26 -2.41 4.69
CA GLY A 90 1.65 -1.09 4.88
C GLY A 90 0.98 -0.97 6.24
N ASN A 91 1.51 -1.63 7.26
CA ASN A 91 1.03 -1.53 8.63
C ASN A 91 1.60 -0.28 9.30
N LEU A 92 1.04 0.88 8.95
CA LEU A 92 1.55 2.20 9.34
C LEU A 92 1.75 2.37 10.85
N GLY A 93 0.83 1.80 11.65
CA GLY A 93 0.91 1.85 13.12
C GLY A 93 2.07 1.04 13.71
N GLY A 94 2.56 0.02 12.98
CA GLY A 94 3.67 -0.83 13.41
C GLY A 94 5.06 -0.39 12.94
N ILE A 95 5.16 0.41 11.86
CA ILE A 95 6.45 0.78 11.25
C ILE A 95 7.31 1.59 12.23
N LYS A 96 6.81 2.71 12.76
CA LYS A 96 7.59 3.58 13.66
C LYS A 96 7.99 2.87 14.96
N PRO A 97 7.09 2.16 15.67
CA PRO A 97 7.47 1.37 16.85
C PRO A 97 8.48 0.27 16.56
N ALA A 98 8.37 -0.42 15.41
CA ALA A 98 9.36 -1.42 15.02
C ALA A 98 10.74 -0.78 14.79
N TRP A 99 10.79 0.36 14.09
CA TRP A 99 12.02 1.11 13.87
C TRP A 99 12.72 1.54 15.16
N SER A 100 11.96 2.11 16.10
CA SER A 100 12.49 2.63 17.37
C SER A 100 13.13 1.56 18.27
N ARG A 101 12.85 0.28 18.04
CA ARG A 101 13.41 -0.84 18.80
C ARG A 101 14.69 -1.41 18.22
N LEU A 102 15.06 -1.01 16.99
CA LEU A 102 16.27 -1.50 16.34
C LEU A 102 17.51 -0.83 16.93
N ASN A 103 18.53 -1.63 17.24
CA ASN A 103 19.86 -1.12 17.56
C ASN A 103 20.61 -0.67 16.29
N ASN A 104 21.77 -0.02 16.45
CA ASN A 104 22.53 0.54 15.32
C ASN A 104 22.96 -0.51 14.29
N GLN A 105 23.32 -1.72 14.73
CA GLN A 105 23.71 -2.81 13.83
C GLN A 105 22.51 -3.32 13.02
N GLN A 106 21.33 -3.41 13.64
CA GLN A 106 20.09 -3.79 12.97
C GLN A 106 19.63 -2.72 11.97
N LYS A 107 19.77 -1.43 12.33
CA LYS A 107 19.48 -0.31 11.42
C LYS A 107 20.38 -0.30 10.19
N ALA A 108 21.66 -0.62 10.35
CA ALA A 108 22.59 -0.76 9.23
C ALA A 108 22.10 -1.80 8.20
N ARG A 109 21.63 -2.97 8.66
CA ARG A 109 21.05 -4.01 7.79
C ARG A 109 19.80 -3.54 7.04
N VAL A 110 18.97 -2.70 7.66
CA VAL A 110 17.82 -2.08 6.97
C VAL A 110 18.30 -1.14 5.84
N TYR A 111 19.39 -0.40 6.06
CA TYR A 111 19.96 0.45 5.00
C TYR A 111 20.57 -0.33 3.83
N GLU A 112 20.89 -1.61 4.03
CA GLU A 112 21.44 -2.50 3.01
C GLU A 112 20.36 -3.27 2.22
N CYS A 113 19.08 -3.25 2.63
CA CYS A 113 18.01 -4.11 2.08
C CYS A 113 17.60 -3.84 0.61
N GLY A 114 18.26 -2.92 -0.09
CA GLY A 114 17.99 -2.57 -1.50
C GLY A 114 16.70 -1.77 -1.74
N ASP A 115 15.65 -2.00 -0.96
CA ASP A 115 14.35 -1.36 -1.12
C ASP A 115 14.40 0.15 -0.84
N ARG A 116 13.99 0.95 -1.83
CA ARG A 116 14.10 2.43 -1.75
C ARG A 116 13.12 3.02 -0.76
N ILE A 117 11.90 2.48 -0.69
CA ILE A 117 10.85 2.98 0.20
C ILE A 117 11.22 2.71 1.66
N THR A 118 11.67 1.50 1.96
CA THR A 118 12.13 1.09 3.30
C THR A 118 13.26 1.99 3.77
N ARG A 119 14.28 2.23 2.91
CA ARG A 119 15.38 3.13 3.23
C ARG A 119 14.90 4.57 3.44
N PHE A 120 13.99 5.07 2.61
CA PHE A 120 13.44 6.41 2.79
C PHE A 120 12.70 6.53 4.13
N LEU A 121 11.84 5.56 4.47
CA LEU A 121 11.11 5.56 5.73
C LEU A 121 12.07 5.52 6.92
N ALA A 122 13.07 4.63 6.90
CA ALA A 122 14.12 4.54 7.91
C ALA A 122 14.80 5.90 8.13
N ARG A 123 15.27 6.56 7.05
CA ARG A 123 15.91 7.88 7.16
C ARG A 123 14.96 8.93 7.74
N SER A 124 13.70 8.93 7.30
CA SER A 124 12.67 9.88 7.75
C SER A 124 12.31 9.78 9.22
N TYR A 125 12.71 8.70 9.90
CA TYR A 125 12.53 8.53 11.35
C TYR A 125 13.79 8.87 12.15
N GLU A 126 14.96 9.01 11.51
CA GLU A 126 16.21 9.35 12.19
C GLU A 126 16.58 10.82 12.09
N ASN A 127 16.35 11.43 10.92
CA ASN A 127 16.74 12.81 10.63
C ASN A 127 15.65 13.53 9.84
N ASP A 128 15.69 14.86 9.85
CA ASP A 128 15.01 15.68 8.84
C ASP A 128 15.71 15.46 7.50
N VAL A 129 15.26 14.45 6.76
CA VAL A 129 15.86 14.09 5.48
C VAL A 129 15.48 15.15 4.45
N ILE A 130 16.48 15.86 3.94
CA ILE A 130 16.31 16.69 2.75
C ILE A 130 16.28 15.76 1.53
N VAL A 131 15.07 15.43 1.08
CA VAL A 131 14.84 14.69 -0.17
C VAL A 131 14.20 15.65 -1.17
N THR A 132 14.65 15.63 -2.42
CA THR A 132 14.09 16.54 -3.43
C THR A 132 12.65 16.16 -3.75
N ALA A 133 11.82 17.12 -4.13
CA ALA A 133 10.42 16.87 -4.50
C ALA A 133 10.30 15.77 -5.58
N VAL A 134 11.19 15.78 -6.57
CA VAL A 134 11.26 14.78 -7.64
C VAL A 134 11.49 13.36 -7.08
N GLN A 135 12.39 13.21 -6.11
CA GLN A 135 12.68 11.91 -5.51
C GLN A 135 11.50 11.40 -4.67
N VAL A 136 10.84 12.27 -3.91
CA VAL A 136 9.65 11.89 -3.13
C VAL A 136 8.48 11.55 -4.06
N PHE A 137 8.28 12.28 -5.15
CA PHE A 137 7.29 11.97 -6.18
C PHE A 137 7.50 10.58 -6.79
N ALA A 138 8.75 10.27 -7.17
CA ALA A 138 9.09 8.94 -7.69
C ALA A 138 8.86 7.83 -6.65
N LEU A 139 9.20 8.07 -5.38
CA LEU A 139 8.96 7.14 -4.28
C LEU A 139 7.46 6.92 -4.03
N TYR A 140 6.65 7.97 -4.17
CA TYR A 140 5.20 7.88 -4.05
C TYR A 140 4.63 6.91 -5.10
N HIS A 141 5.04 7.02 -6.37
CA HIS A 141 4.61 6.10 -7.41
C HIS A 141 5.08 4.66 -7.18
N GLU A 142 6.34 4.49 -6.77
CA GLU A 142 6.87 3.17 -6.41
C GLU A 142 6.05 2.54 -5.27
N ALA A 143 5.72 3.34 -4.26
CA ALA A 143 4.90 2.91 -3.13
C ALA A 143 3.48 2.60 -3.54
N LYS A 144 2.86 3.36 -4.46
CA LYS A 144 1.49 3.09 -4.94
C LYS A 144 1.39 1.70 -5.57
N MET A 145 2.40 1.32 -6.35
CA MET A 145 2.45 0.01 -7.02
C MET A 145 2.65 -1.14 -6.03
N LYS A 146 3.35 -0.91 -4.92
CA LYS A 146 3.63 -1.92 -3.88
C LYS A 146 2.53 -1.99 -2.83
N ASN A 147 2.20 -0.87 -2.21
CA ASN A 147 1.27 -0.76 -1.10
C ASN A 147 0.63 0.64 -0.98
N LEU A 148 -0.68 0.72 -1.21
CA LEU A 148 -1.42 1.99 -1.17
C LEU A 148 -1.35 2.72 0.19
N ASN A 149 -1.23 1.99 1.30
CA ASN A 149 -1.10 2.63 2.61
C ASN A 149 0.26 3.32 2.75
N ILE A 150 1.32 2.76 2.16
CA ILE A 150 2.64 3.39 2.15
C ILE A 150 2.64 4.62 1.25
N SER A 151 2.05 4.56 0.05
CA SER A 151 1.93 5.76 -0.80
C SER A 151 1.15 6.87 -0.10
N TYR A 152 0.12 6.50 0.67
CA TYR A 152 -0.65 7.43 1.46
C TYR A 152 0.18 8.06 2.59
N LEU A 153 0.99 7.27 3.31
CA LEU A 153 1.94 7.80 4.29
C LEU A 153 2.92 8.78 3.64
N LEU A 154 3.47 8.46 2.46
CA LEU A 154 4.37 9.35 1.73
C LEU A 154 3.67 10.65 1.34
N PHE A 155 2.45 10.58 0.82
CA PHE A 155 1.64 11.76 0.48
C PHE A 155 1.49 12.71 1.69
N THR A 156 1.12 12.18 2.87
CA THR A 156 0.94 13.00 4.09
C THR A 156 2.23 13.66 4.61
N ARG A 157 3.40 13.25 4.10
CA ARG A 157 4.72 13.81 4.47
C ARG A 157 5.30 14.74 3.42
N CYS A 158 4.62 14.91 2.29
CA CYS A 158 5.06 15.80 1.22
C CYS A 158 4.83 17.26 1.60
N SER A 159 5.59 18.17 1.00
CA SER A 159 5.26 19.61 1.02
C SER A 159 3.93 19.85 0.32
N LEU A 160 3.30 20.99 0.58
CA LEU A 160 1.98 21.31 0.04
C LEU A 160 2.01 21.38 -1.50
N GLU A 161 3.09 21.91 -2.08
CA GLU A 161 3.30 21.96 -3.53
C GLU A 161 3.34 20.56 -4.13
N LEU A 162 4.06 19.63 -3.49
CA LEU A 162 4.14 18.26 -3.95
C LEU A 162 2.83 17.49 -3.75
N GLN A 163 2.08 17.76 -2.68
CA GLN A 163 0.74 17.20 -2.49
C GLN A 163 -0.21 17.65 -3.60
N ARG A 164 -0.18 18.93 -4.01
CA ARG A 164 -0.96 19.43 -5.16
C ARG A 164 -0.60 18.68 -6.45
N LEU A 165 0.69 18.52 -6.74
CA LEU A 165 1.15 17.80 -7.92
C LEU A 165 0.70 16.33 -7.91
N ILE A 166 0.81 15.64 -6.78
CA ILE A 166 0.33 14.25 -6.62
C ILE A 166 -1.17 14.17 -6.89
N ILE A 167 -1.97 15.09 -6.34
CA ILE A 167 -3.43 15.08 -6.55
C ILE A 167 -3.78 15.26 -8.03
N ILE A 168 -3.11 16.18 -8.72
CA ILE A 168 -3.33 16.43 -10.15
C ILE A 168 -2.92 15.21 -10.97
N ASP A 169 -1.77 14.62 -10.69
CA ASP A 169 -1.31 13.41 -11.37
C ASP A 169 -2.30 12.24 -11.13
N GLU A 170 -2.75 12.01 -9.90
CA GLU A 170 -3.70 10.96 -9.57
C GLU A 170 -5.07 11.18 -10.21
N PHE A 171 -5.50 12.43 -10.32
CA PHE A 171 -6.70 12.81 -11.04
C PHE A 171 -6.58 12.51 -12.54
N CYS A 172 -5.48 12.94 -13.17
CA CYS A 172 -5.18 12.66 -14.57
C CYS A 172 -5.10 11.15 -14.86
N ASN A 173 -4.42 10.39 -13.98
CA ASN A 173 -4.32 8.95 -14.05
C ASN A 173 -5.68 8.26 -13.91
N THR A 174 -6.53 8.76 -13.02
CA THR A 174 -7.91 8.27 -12.87
C THR A 174 -8.70 8.50 -14.15
N LEU A 175 -8.69 9.72 -14.71
CA LEU A 175 -9.40 10.05 -15.94
C LEU A 175 -8.91 9.26 -17.15
N SER A 176 -7.61 9.00 -17.25
CA SER A 176 -7.01 8.32 -18.40
C SER A 176 -7.02 6.79 -18.29
N SER A 177 -7.43 6.23 -17.16
CA SER A 177 -7.30 4.79 -16.90
C SER A 177 -8.32 3.91 -17.64
N GLU A 178 -7.91 2.73 -18.07
CA GLU A 178 -8.84 1.74 -18.62
C GLU A 178 -9.99 1.40 -17.64
N ASN A 179 -11.16 1.02 -18.16
CA ASN A 179 -12.35 0.73 -17.35
C ASN A 179 -12.09 -0.35 -16.27
N ASN A 180 -11.22 -1.32 -16.54
CA ASN A 180 -10.83 -2.38 -15.60
C ASN A 180 -10.02 -1.87 -14.37
N ARG A 181 -9.43 -0.68 -14.46
CA ARG A 181 -8.59 -0.04 -13.43
C ARG A 181 -9.22 1.23 -12.86
N TRP A 182 -10.22 1.77 -13.54
CA TRP A 182 -10.88 3.03 -13.17
C TRP A 182 -11.41 3.02 -11.73
N ASP A 183 -12.10 1.96 -11.32
CA ASP A 183 -12.60 1.82 -9.94
C ASP A 183 -11.48 1.80 -8.89
N ALA A 184 -10.36 1.14 -9.20
CA ALA A 184 -9.22 1.07 -8.30
C ALA A 184 -8.53 2.44 -8.15
N ASN A 185 -8.36 3.16 -9.27
CA ASN A 185 -7.81 4.51 -9.27
C ASN A 185 -8.74 5.50 -8.58
N CYS A 186 -10.05 5.44 -8.83
CA CYS A 186 -11.05 6.25 -8.12
C CYS A 186 -10.99 6.02 -6.60
N ARG A 187 -10.91 4.77 -6.14
CA ARG A 187 -10.78 4.46 -4.70
C ARG A 187 -9.49 5.01 -4.09
N HIS A 188 -8.40 5.01 -4.85
CA HIS A 188 -7.12 5.55 -4.40
C HIS A 188 -7.16 7.08 -4.34
N LEU A 189 -7.63 7.73 -5.40
CA LEU A 189 -7.83 9.18 -5.46
C LEU A 189 -8.74 9.66 -4.33
N SER A 190 -9.88 9.01 -4.09
CA SER A 190 -10.79 9.40 -3.02
C SER A 190 -10.12 9.36 -1.65
N ARG A 191 -9.28 8.34 -1.39
CA ARG A 191 -8.53 8.23 -0.13
C ARG A 191 -7.54 9.38 0.07
N ILE A 192 -6.90 9.84 -1.00
CA ILE A 192 -5.98 10.98 -0.94
C ILE A 192 -6.77 12.27 -0.69
N LEU A 193 -7.89 12.45 -1.40
CA LEU A 193 -8.76 13.61 -1.24
C LEU A 193 -9.37 13.72 0.17
N GLU A 194 -9.60 12.60 0.88
CA GLU A 194 -10.00 12.61 2.30
C GLU A 194 -8.98 13.34 3.21
N ARG A 195 -7.73 13.54 2.78
CA ARG A 195 -6.69 14.26 3.51
C ARG A 195 -6.34 15.62 2.92
N LYS A 196 -6.96 16.00 1.80
CA LYS A 196 -6.76 17.32 1.21
C LYS A 196 -7.46 18.35 2.09
N ASP A 197 -6.68 19.17 2.79
CA ASP A 197 -7.14 20.30 3.63
C ASP A 197 -6.72 21.67 3.08
N PHE A 198 -6.20 21.70 1.85
CA PHE A 198 -5.73 22.89 1.15
C PHE A 198 -6.45 23.10 -0.19
N GLN A 199 -6.29 24.29 -0.77
CA GLN A 199 -6.77 24.64 -2.10
C GLN A 199 -5.68 24.42 -3.16
N ILE A 200 -6.11 24.02 -4.37
CA ILE A 200 -5.20 23.91 -5.53
C ILE A 200 -5.18 25.28 -6.21
N GLU A 201 -4.07 25.98 -6.03
CA GLU A 201 -3.81 27.30 -6.59
C GLU A 201 -3.14 27.14 -7.96
N PHE A 202 -3.93 27.23 -9.04
CA PHE A 202 -3.47 26.95 -10.40
C PHE A 202 -2.48 28.00 -10.94
N ASP A 203 -2.45 29.18 -10.36
CA ASP A 203 -1.46 30.23 -10.61
C ASP A 203 -0.05 29.83 -10.12
N GLN A 204 0.05 28.87 -9.21
CA GLN A 204 1.32 28.35 -8.69
C GLN A 204 1.77 27.05 -9.38
N ILE A 205 0.99 26.57 -10.36
CA ILE A 205 1.32 25.39 -11.14
C ILE A 205 2.10 25.81 -12.37
N ASP A 206 3.18 25.09 -12.68
CA ASP A 206 3.96 25.38 -13.88
C ASP A 206 3.15 25.15 -15.16
N GLU A 207 3.48 25.92 -16.20
CA GLU A 207 2.74 25.91 -17.47
C GLU A 207 2.70 24.53 -18.13
N VAL A 208 3.74 23.71 -17.95
CA VAL A 208 3.82 22.36 -18.53
C VAL A 208 2.80 21.44 -17.85
N THR A 209 2.75 21.44 -16.52
CA THR A 209 1.75 20.67 -15.76
C THR A 209 0.32 21.14 -16.08
N ALA A 210 0.09 22.45 -16.14
CA ALA A 210 -1.21 23.01 -16.50
C ALA A 210 -1.65 22.60 -17.92
N SER A 211 -0.75 22.69 -18.90
CA SER A 211 -1.01 22.28 -20.29
C SER A 211 -1.33 20.78 -20.39
N CYS A 212 -0.58 19.94 -19.67
CA CYS A 212 -0.83 18.50 -19.59
C CYS A 212 -2.23 18.19 -19.02
N LEU A 213 -2.60 18.83 -17.91
CA LEU A 213 -3.92 18.69 -17.30
C LEU A 213 -5.05 19.08 -18.26
N LYS A 214 -4.92 20.21 -18.99
CA LYS A 214 -5.89 20.61 -20.01
C LYS A 214 -6.04 19.55 -21.11
N GLY A 215 -4.93 18.99 -21.58
CA GLY A 215 -4.93 17.92 -22.58
C GLY A 215 -5.70 16.68 -22.11
N VAL A 216 -5.46 16.24 -20.88
CA VAL A 216 -6.17 15.10 -20.27
C VAL A 216 -7.67 15.38 -20.12
N LEU A 217 -8.03 16.57 -19.61
CA LEU A 217 -9.42 16.98 -19.41
C LEU A 217 -10.20 17.03 -20.73
N ARG A 218 -9.62 17.61 -21.79
CA ARG A 218 -10.23 17.67 -23.12
C ARG A 218 -10.44 16.28 -23.71
N SER A 219 -9.46 15.40 -23.57
CA SER A 219 -9.51 14.04 -24.12
C SER A 219 -10.47 13.11 -23.36
N ASN A 220 -10.77 13.42 -22.09
CA ASN A 220 -11.58 12.58 -21.19
C ASN A 220 -12.82 13.31 -20.66
N TYR A 221 -13.36 14.27 -21.42
CA TYR A 221 -14.43 15.16 -20.95
C TYR A 221 -15.66 14.42 -20.39
N SER A 222 -16.10 13.35 -21.05
CA SER A 222 -17.24 12.54 -20.59
C SER A 222 -16.97 11.88 -19.24
N ARG A 223 -15.72 11.47 -18.98
CA ARG A 223 -15.34 10.78 -17.74
C ARG A 223 -15.31 11.70 -16.53
N ILE A 224 -15.02 12.99 -16.72
CA ILE A 224 -15.10 13.99 -15.64
C ILE A 224 -16.50 13.97 -15.03
N TRP A 225 -17.55 13.96 -15.86
CA TRP A 225 -18.94 13.95 -15.40
C TRP A 225 -19.39 12.60 -14.83
N MET A 226 -18.67 11.53 -15.12
CA MET A 226 -18.93 10.20 -14.58
C MET A 226 -18.17 9.94 -13.27
N LEU A 227 -17.27 10.83 -12.85
CA LEU A 227 -16.53 10.65 -11.61
C LEU A 227 -17.49 10.59 -10.42
N PRO A 228 -17.33 9.60 -9.51
CA PRO A 228 -18.04 9.62 -8.24
C PRO A 228 -17.72 10.90 -7.46
N GLU A 229 -18.69 11.45 -6.72
CA GLU A 229 -18.52 12.74 -6.01
C GLU A 229 -17.25 12.80 -5.14
N LYS A 230 -16.91 11.69 -4.46
CA LYS A 230 -15.70 11.55 -3.64
C LYS A 230 -14.36 11.60 -4.41
N CYS A 231 -14.40 11.58 -5.73
CA CYS A 231 -13.25 11.64 -6.64
C CYS A 231 -13.20 12.97 -7.41
N ARG A 232 -14.22 13.81 -7.28
CA ARG A 232 -14.31 15.09 -7.97
C ARG A 232 -13.46 16.13 -7.25
N ILE A 233 -12.85 17.00 -8.03
CA ILE A 233 -12.00 18.10 -7.55
C ILE A 233 -12.57 19.37 -8.15
N ARG A 234 -13.38 20.10 -7.36
CA ARG A 234 -14.14 21.25 -7.85
C ARG A 234 -13.23 22.33 -8.40
N GLU A 235 -12.07 22.53 -7.79
CA GLU A 235 -11.09 23.52 -8.22
C GLU A 235 -10.62 23.24 -9.67
N ILE A 236 -10.39 21.97 -10.02
CA ILE A 236 -10.01 21.57 -11.40
C ILE A 236 -11.18 21.81 -12.36
N GLU A 237 -12.41 21.46 -11.96
CA GLU A 237 -13.60 21.59 -12.79
C GLU A 237 -13.94 23.06 -13.09
N GLU A 238 -13.85 23.92 -12.08
CA GLU A 238 -14.05 25.37 -12.18
C GLU A 238 -12.97 26.00 -13.08
N TRP A 239 -11.70 25.68 -12.81
CA TRP A 239 -10.57 26.16 -13.61
C TRP A 239 -10.69 25.77 -15.09
N PHE A 240 -11.09 24.52 -15.37
CA PHE A 240 -11.29 24.07 -16.74
C PHE A 240 -12.50 24.71 -17.43
N SER A 241 -13.55 25.03 -16.66
CA SER A 241 -14.73 25.69 -17.19
C SER A 241 -14.46 27.14 -17.58
N LEU A 242 -13.63 27.85 -16.81
CA LEU A 242 -13.19 29.22 -17.15
C LEU A 242 -12.37 29.27 -18.45
N ASP A 243 -11.52 28.28 -18.68
CA ASP A 243 -10.70 28.16 -19.91
C ASP A 243 -11.54 27.88 -21.19
N LYS A 244 -12.78 27.40 -21.06
CA LYS A 244 -13.67 27.21 -22.22
C LYS A 244 -14.24 28.52 -22.76
N PHE A 245 -14.15 29.60 -21.98
CA PHE A 245 -14.71 30.92 -22.31
C PHE A 245 -13.63 32.00 -22.53
N SER A 246 -12.35 31.59 -22.55
CA SER A 246 -11.19 32.41 -22.91
C SER A 246 -10.58 31.93 -24.22
#